data_AF-A0A0G0WRI8-F1
#
_entry.id   AF-A0A0G0WRI8-F1
#
_cell.length_a   1.000
_cell.length_b   1.000
_cell.length_c   1.000
_cell.angle_alpha   90.00
_cell.angle_beta   90.00
_cell.angle_gamma   90.00
#
_symmetry.space_group_name_H-M   'P 1'
#
loop_
_entity.id
_entity.type
_entity.pdbx_description
1 polymer ?
#
loop_
_entity_poly.entity_id
_entity_poly.type
_entity_poly.pdbx_seq_one_letter_code
_entity_poly.pdbx_strand_id
1 'polypeptide(L)'
;MIFSLLRKIKIYGFGKFLEYVWIELTYYLPNRLFKNSFSQLAEDLIVHKALGNISNGFYVDVGANDSMRYSNSEHFYRSGWSGINIEPDPTAFKSGFLLKKVL
;
A
#
# COMPACT_ATOMS: atom_id res chain seq x y z
N MET A 1 -13.89 4.49 -4.82
CA MET A 1 -13.98 3.21 -4.07
C MET A 1 -15.09 2.29 -4.58
N ILE A 2 -16.35 2.74 -4.72
CA ILE A 2 -17.46 1.88 -5.23
C ILE A 2 -17.32 1.56 -6.73
N PHE A 3 -17.06 2.57 -7.57
CA PHE A 3 -16.85 2.36 -9.02
C PHE A 3 -15.62 1.52 -9.37
N SER A 4 -14.62 1.46 -8.48
CA SER A 4 -13.47 0.55 -8.63
C SER A 4 -13.81 -0.89 -8.24
N LEU A 5 -14.72 -1.10 -7.28
CA LEU A 5 -15.17 -2.45 -6.89
C LEU A 5 -16.00 -3.10 -8.01
N LEU A 6 -16.95 -2.37 -8.60
CA LEU A 6 -17.79 -2.92 -9.67
C LEU A 6 -16.97 -3.31 -10.92
N ARG A 7 -15.87 -2.60 -11.20
CA ARG A 7 -14.91 -3.01 -12.24
C ARG A 7 -14.28 -4.37 -11.95
N LYS A 8 -14.05 -4.73 -10.68
CA LYS A 8 -13.46 -6.01 -10.30
C LYS A 8 -14.37 -7.19 -10.60
N ILE A 9 -15.69 -7.01 -10.60
CA ILE A 9 -16.64 -8.04 -11.08
C ILE A 9 -16.36 -8.37 -12.54
N LYS A 10 -16.13 -7.35 -13.38
CA LYS A 10 -15.85 -7.54 -14.82
C LYS A 10 -14.46 -8.14 -15.07
N ILE A 11 -13.48 -7.88 -14.21
CA ILE A 11 -12.10 -8.35 -14.36
C ILE A 11 -11.95 -9.80 -13.88
N TYR A 12 -12.47 -10.13 -12.70
CA TYR A 12 -12.24 -11.42 -12.06
C TYR A 12 -13.42 -12.40 -12.21
N GLY A 13 -14.61 -11.92 -12.58
CA GLY A 13 -15.87 -12.68 -12.50
C GLY A 13 -16.46 -12.66 -11.10
N PHE A 14 -17.76 -13.00 -10.98
CA PHE A 14 -18.51 -12.87 -9.72
C PHE A 14 -17.87 -13.69 -8.58
N GLY A 15 -17.59 -14.98 -8.77
CA GLY A 15 -16.99 -15.82 -7.72
C GLY A 15 -15.69 -15.26 -7.14
N LYS A 16 -14.73 -14.89 -7.99
CA LYS A 16 -13.46 -14.28 -7.57
C LYS A 16 -13.62 -12.88 -7.01
N PHE A 17 -14.66 -12.15 -7.41
CA PHE A 17 -15.01 -10.88 -6.77
C PHE A 17 -15.43 -11.07 -5.31
N LEU A 18 -16.17 -12.14 -4.97
CA LEU A 18 -16.51 -12.43 -3.57
C LEU A 18 -15.27 -12.81 -2.76
N GLU A 19 -14.36 -13.62 -3.32
CA GLU A 19 -13.06 -13.89 -2.68
C GLU A 19 -12.27 -12.59 -2.44
N TYR A 20 -12.25 -11.70 -3.42
CA TYR A 20 -11.61 -10.40 -3.30
C TYR A 20 -12.23 -9.55 -2.18
N VAL A 21 -13.56 -9.46 -2.10
CA VAL A 21 -14.27 -8.73 -1.04
C VAL A 21 -13.96 -9.35 0.32
N TRP A 22 -13.93 -10.68 0.40
CA TRP A 22 -13.56 -11.39 1.62
C TRP A 22 -12.14 -11.02 2.08
N ILE A 23 -11.15 -11.07 1.18
CA ILE A 23 -9.76 -10.66 1.48
C ILE A 23 -9.70 -9.19 1.93
N GLU A 24 -10.45 -8.31 1.26
CA GLU A 24 -10.49 -6.89 1.60
C GLU A 24 -11.00 -6.67 3.04
N LEU A 25 -12.08 -7.36 3.41
CA LEU A 25 -12.71 -7.23 4.71
C LEU A 25 -11.94 -7.94 5.83
N THR A 26 -11.27 -9.05 5.53
CA THR A 26 -10.59 -9.87 6.53
C THR A 26 -9.13 -9.48 6.76
N TYR A 27 -8.44 -8.97 5.74
CA TYR A 27 -7.01 -8.63 5.83
C TYR A 27 -6.75 -7.14 5.63
N TYR A 28 -7.20 -6.56 4.52
CA TYR A 28 -6.79 -5.20 4.15
C TYR A 28 -7.40 -4.11 5.06
N LEU A 29 -8.73 -4.09 5.23
CA LEU A 29 -9.40 -3.11 6.08
C LEU A 29 -8.95 -3.20 7.55
N PRO A 30 -8.92 -4.39 8.18
CA PRO A 30 -8.52 -4.50 9.58
C PRO A 30 -7.07 -4.09 9.83
N ASN A 31 -6.12 -4.47 8.95
CA ASN A 31 -4.73 -4.04 9.08
C ASN A 31 -4.61 -2.50 9.00
N ARG A 32 -5.35 -1.87 8.09
CA ARG A 32 -5.35 -0.42 7.95
C ARG A 32 -6.00 0.29 9.13
N LEU A 33 -7.16 -0.16 9.58
CA LEU A 33 -7.96 0.50 10.62
C LEU A 33 -7.41 0.27 12.03
N PHE A 34 -6.95 -0.95 12.33
CA PHE A 34 -6.57 -1.32 13.71
C PHE A 34 -5.06 -1.38 13.92
N LYS A 35 -4.27 -1.68 12.89
CA LYS A 35 -2.80 -1.79 13.01
C LYS A 35 -2.05 -0.62 12.39
N ASN A 36 -2.73 0.28 11.68
CA ASN A 36 -2.12 1.34 10.88
C ASN A 36 -1.06 0.80 9.90
N SER A 37 -1.35 -0.35 9.29
CA SER A 37 -0.48 -1.03 8.32
C SER A 37 -1.10 -0.95 6.93
N PHE A 38 -0.25 -0.72 5.93
CA PHE A 38 -0.61 -0.53 4.52
C PHE A 38 -0.06 -1.64 3.62
N SER A 39 0.86 -2.45 4.16
CA SER A 39 1.48 -3.60 3.51
C SER A 39 0.53 -4.81 3.44
N GLN A 40 0.94 -5.89 2.76
CA GLN A 40 0.10 -7.09 2.58
C GLN A 40 0.01 -7.92 3.86
N LEU A 41 1.15 -8.12 4.51
CA LEU A 41 1.34 -9.01 5.65
C LEU A 41 1.91 -8.29 6.87
N ALA A 42 1.71 -6.96 6.95
CA ALA A 42 2.24 -6.11 8.01
C ALA A 42 3.78 -6.00 8.03
N GLU A 43 4.43 -6.17 6.87
CA GLU A 43 5.88 -6.04 6.72
C GLU A 43 6.39 -4.66 7.16
N ASP A 44 5.62 -3.60 6.87
CA ASP A 44 5.88 -2.23 7.33
C ASP A 44 6.04 -2.13 8.85
N LEU A 45 5.15 -2.77 9.62
CA LEU A 45 5.24 -2.78 11.08
C LEU A 45 6.39 -3.64 11.61
N ILE A 46 6.69 -4.75 10.94
CA ILE A 46 7.82 -5.62 11.29
C ILE A 46 9.13 -4.84 11.16
N VAL A 47 9.30 -4.13 10.04
CA VAL A 47 10.47 -3.28 9.79
C VAL A 47 10.51 -2.12 10.77
N HIS A 48 9.38 -1.44 11.01
CA HIS A 48 9.33 -0.32 11.98
C HIS A 48 9.77 -0.75 13.38
N LYS A 49 9.30 -1.92 13.83
CA LYS A 49 9.72 -2.52 15.09
C LYS A 49 11.21 -2.90 15.10
N ALA A 50 11.70 -3.50 14.02
CA ALA A 50 13.12 -3.87 13.90
C ALA A 50 14.05 -2.65 13.94
N LEU A 51 13.57 -1.50 13.47
CA LEU A 51 14.27 -0.22 13.50
C LEU A 51 14.10 0.54 14.82
N GLY A 52 13.46 -0.04 15.83
CA GLY A 52 13.30 0.58 17.15
C GLY A 52 12.20 1.64 17.22
N ASN A 53 11.19 1.56 16.34
CA ASN A 53 10.04 2.47 16.30
C ASN A 53 10.42 3.95 16.08
N ILE A 54 11.51 4.24 15.36
CA ILE A 54 11.92 5.62 15.08
C ILE A 54 10.87 6.33 14.21
N SER A 55 10.63 7.61 14.51
CA SER A 55 9.61 8.44 13.83
C SER A 55 10.18 9.26 12.67
N ASN A 56 11.50 9.47 12.60
CA ASN A 56 12.12 10.30 11.58
C ASN A 56 13.23 9.52 10.89
N GLY A 57 13.07 9.28 9.60
CA GLY A 57 14.06 8.60 8.79
C GLY A 57 13.85 8.85 7.30
N PHE A 58 14.64 8.14 6.49
CA PHE A 58 14.57 8.18 5.04
C PHE A 58 14.41 6.77 4.48
N TYR A 59 13.37 6.52 3.69
CA TYR A 59 13.16 5.22 3.03
C TYR A 59 13.44 5.28 1.52
N VAL A 60 13.84 4.14 0.96
CA VAL A 60 13.85 3.90 -0.48
C VAL A 60 13.05 2.63 -0.73
N ASP A 61 11.94 2.74 -1.45
CA ASP A 61 11.03 1.65 -1.73
C ASP A 61 11.09 1.29 -3.22
N VAL A 62 11.59 0.09 -3.53
CA VAL A 62 11.85 -0.38 -4.89
C VAL A 62 10.80 -1.42 -5.27
N GLY A 63 10.11 -1.19 -6.39
CA GLY A 63 8.91 -1.96 -6.75
C GLY A 63 7.69 -1.47 -5.98
N ALA A 64 7.56 -0.16 -5.80
CA ALA A 64 6.55 0.46 -4.95
C ALA A 64 5.11 0.24 -5.46
N ASN A 65 4.93 -0.14 -6.73
CA ASN A 65 3.65 -0.45 -7.34
C ASN A 65 2.55 0.59 -7.02
N ASP A 66 1.56 0.25 -6.19
CA ASP A 66 0.55 1.17 -5.69
C ASP A 66 1.03 1.81 -4.37
N SER A 67 1.22 3.12 -4.38
CA SER A 67 1.77 3.87 -3.24
C SER A 67 0.90 3.85 -1.98
N MET A 68 -0.39 3.47 -2.07
CA MET A 68 -1.32 3.45 -0.93
C MET A 68 -1.81 2.05 -0.56
N ARG A 69 -1.93 1.15 -1.54
CA ARG A 69 -2.45 -0.20 -1.33
C ARG A 69 -1.29 -1.19 -1.40
N TYR A 70 -1.15 -2.02 -0.37
CA TYR A 70 -0.03 -2.95 -0.28
C TYR A 70 1.33 -2.24 -0.24
N SER A 71 1.33 -1.02 0.29
CA SER A 71 2.50 -0.15 0.37
C SER A 71 3.28 -0.43 1.64
N ASN A 72 4.55 -0.79 1.48
CA ASN A 72 5.47 -0.96 2.60
C ASN A 72 6.00 0.37 3.15
N SER A 73 5.85 1.45 2.39
CA SER A 73 6.39 2.78 2.71
C SER A 73 5.36 3.77 3.26
N GLU A 74 4.06 3.56 3.00
CA GLU A 74 2.98 4.49 3.43
C GLU A 74 2.92 4.63 4.96
N HIS A 75 3.17 3.55 5.72
CA HIS A 75 3.26 3.61 7.17
C HIS A 75 4.37 4.56 7.65
N PHE A 76 5.56 4.47 7.04
CA PHE A 76 6.70 5.33 7.37
C PHE A 76 6.43 6.78 7.00
N TYR A 77 5.91 7.02 5.79
CA TYR A 77 5.55 8.36 5.32
C TYR A 77 4.56 9.04 6.29
N ARG A 78 3.51 8.33 6.71
CA ARG A 78 2.54 8.83 7.69
C ARG A 78 3.14 9.02 9.09
N SER A 79 4.22 8.32 9.40
CA SER A 79 4.89 8.40 10.70
C SER A 79 5.96 9.50 10.77
N GLY A 80 6.13 10.31 9.71
CA GLY A 80 7.06 11.44 9.68
C GLY A 80 8.33 11.21 8.85
N TRP A 81 8.47 10.03 8.23
CA TRP A 81 9.60 9.75 7.35
C TRP A 81 9.45 10.44 6.00
N SER A 82 10.58 10.69 5.35
CA SER A 82 10.65 11.07 3.94
C SER A 82 11.22 9.92 3.12
N GLY A 83 11.08 9.93 1.80
CA GLY A 83 11.64 8.84 0.99
C GLY A 83 11.41 8.96 -0.50
N ILE A 84 11.86 7.94 -1.21
CA ILE A 84 11.73 7.79 -2.66
C ILE A 84 11.05 6.43 -2.94
N ASN A 85 10.02 6.47 -3.78
CA ASN A 85 9.38 5.28 -4.34
C ASN A 85 9.84 5.11 -5.80
N ILE A 86 10.32 3.92 -6.15
CA ILE A 86 10.81 3.56 -7.48
C ILE A 86 9.90 2.46 -8.03
N GLU A 87 9.30 2.69 -9.19
CA GLU A 87 8.43 1.73 -9.85
C GLU A 87 8.58 1.84 -11.38
N PRO A 88 9.00 0.76 -12.07
CA PRO A 88 9.16 0.78 -13.52
C PRO A 88 7.84 0.83 -14.31
N ASP A 89 6.72 0.37 -13.75
CA ASP A 89 5.42 0.46 -14.41
C ASP A 89 4.86 1.90 -14.34
N PRO A 90 4.82 2.65 -15.45
CA PRO A 90 4.32 4.02 -15.46
C PRO A 90 2.82 4.12 -15.14
N THR A 91 2.10 3.00 -15.17
CA THR A 91 0.66 2.96 -14.88
C THR A 91 0.33 2.72 -13.42
N ALA A 92 1.31 2.29 -12.61
CA ALA A 92 1.12 1.92 -11.22
C ALA A 92 0.90 3.12 -10.28
N PHE A 93 1.45 4.30 -10.59
CA PHE A 93 1.29 5.55 -9.82
C PHE A 93 -0.10 6.22 -9.91
N LYS A 94 -1.16 5.49 -10.27
CA LYS A 94 -2.44 6.07 -10.69
C LYS A 94 -3.29 6.74 -9.59
N SER A 95 -2.75 7.00 -8.40
CA SER A 95 -3.48 7.75 -7.38
C SER A 95 -2.57 8.40 -6.32
N GLY A 96 -2.29 9.69 -6.50
CA GLY A 96 -2.37 10.62 -5.37
C GLY A 96 -1.09 11.22 -4.76
N PHE A 97 0.12 10.89 -5.18
CA PHE A 97 1.33 11.57 -4.68
C PHE A 97 2.22 12.15 -5.79
N LEU A 98 2.76 13.34 -5.51
CA LEU A 98 3.73 14.08 -6.31
C LEU A 98 4.96 13.20 -6.57
N LEU A 99 5.09 12.75 -7.81
CA LEU A 99 6.31 12.17 -8.34
C LEU A 99 7.46 13.20 -8.24
N LYS A 100 8.40 12.99 -7.32
CA LYS A 100 9.80 13.28 -7.64
C LYS A 100 10.33 12.09 -8.44
N LYS A 101 10.04 12.16 -9.74
CA LYS A 101 10.67 11.31 -10.75
C LYS A 101 12.15 11.67 -10.77
N VAL A 102 13.01 10.86 -10.18
CA VAL A 102 14.45 10.90 -10.52
C VAL A 102 14.60 9.88 -11.65
N LEU A 103 14.72 10.41 -12.86
CA LEU A 103 15.09 9.68 -14.07
C LEU A 103 16.54 9.18 -13.95
#